data_AF-A0A3S8ZTB1-F1
#
_entry.id   AF-A0A3S8ZTB1-F1
#
_cell.length_a   1.000
_cell.length_b   1.000
_cell.length_c   1.000
_cell.angle_alpha   90.00
_cell.angle_beta   90.00
_cell.angle_gamma   90.00
#
_symmetry.space_group_name_H-M   'P 1'
#
loop_
_entity.id
_entity.type
_entity.pdbx_description
1 polymer ?
#
loop_
_entity_poly.entity_id
_entity_poly.type
_entity_poly.pdbx_seq_one_letter_code
_entity_poly.pdbx_strand_id
1 'polypeptide(L)'
;MRSHSRILKIMQNPLAHAPELPEENPHYLRAVTQMGERREVTANQDIFTLSGIKLLVKDSKIAGEHFDLLNRHKLSVSLDQCLSVPHAVDGEQLALEVGKILSQDLFMARMAARAGGVLMCRQALAQLVLPAAIQFRLTVMKEQRPNLFEHVIRVSIWAHVLAQQTKLPEIYRDQLMLAAVCHDMGEMHTDPELLTSGHCVTLIERCYLHVHPITSYLVVSKVDDFSGMAAQAILHHHERLDGSGYPYGLSKERIHPLSQYIAVADTADAILRRFDLLRLQISFALNKTRFDARLIKALGELVHELPFDSQLACKGDGASLQLHHIADLLEGWLALHAMLSVQVRAGAEQNSSIGFLFERMDGVHSLVLQMGFNPDDIHGMQTVAQKDPSLQLELQTILHEMEWILNEMANEIERRSPLLDGIPQNIFDDLVQQLRETLTP
;
A
#
# COMPACT_ATOMS: atom_id res chain seq x y z
N MET A 1 -10.22 -22.58 12.39
CA MET A 1 -9.21 -23.58 11.93
C MET A 1 -9.07 -23.66 10.41
N ARG A 2 -10.14 -23.81 9.60
CA ARG A 2 -10.03 -23.87 8.11
C ARG A 2 -9.56 -22.56 7.45
N SER A 3 -9.90 -21.39 7.99
CA SER A 3 -9.44 -20.08 7.49
C SER A 3 -7.95 -19.86 7.73
N HIS A 4 -7.47 -20.20 8.94
CA HIS A 4 -6.08 -20.06 9.35
C HIS A 4 -5.12 -20.88 8.47
N SER A 5 -5.44 -22.14 8.20
CA SER A 5 -4.64 -23.02 7.30
C SER A 5 -4.56 -22.51 5.85
N ARG A 6 -5.57 -21.77 5.38
CA ARG A 6 -5.60 -21.22 4.02
C ARG A 6 -4.75 -19.95 3.90
N ILE A 7 -4.80 -19.09 4.92
CA ILE A 7 -3.96 -17.87 5.02
C ILE A 7 -2.47 -18.25 5.07
N LEU A 8 -2.12 -19.27 5.86
CA LEU A 8 -0.78 -19.85 5.95
C LEU A 8 -0.23 -20.26 4.57
N LYS A 9 -1.07 -20.88 3.73
CA LYS A 9 -0.71 -21.29 2.38
C LYS A 9 -0.57 -20.10 1.43
N ILE A 10 -1.48 -19.11 1.50
CA ILE A 10 -1.36 -17.86 0.72
C ILE A 10 -0.02 -17.19 1.00
N MET A 11 0.42 -17.12 2.26
CA MET A 11 1.70 -16.48 2.57
C MET A 11 2.94 -17.24 2.06
N GLN A 12 2.85 -18.57 1.88
CA GLN A 12 3.95 -19.41 1.37
C GLN A 12 4.06 -19.39 -0.16
N ASN A 13 2.93 -19.32 -0.86
CA ASN A 13 2.89 -19.14 -2.31
C ASN A 13 1.68 -18.28 -2.69
N PRO A 14 1.83 -16.94 -2.67
CA PRO A 14 0.73 -15.99 -2.79
C PRO A 14 -0.16 -16.18 -4.01
N LEU A 15 0.40 -16.54 -5.17
CA LEU A 15 -0.41 -16.81 -6.37
C LEU A 15 -0.94 -18.23 -6.44
N ALA A 16 -0.17 -19.25 -6.06
CA ALA A 16 -0.63 -20.64 -6.13
C ALA A 16 -1.69 -21.00 -5.08
N HIS A 17 -1.73 -20.21 -4.00
CA HIS A 17 -2.67 -20.38 -2.90
C HIS A 17 -3.59 -19.18 -2.70
N ALA A 18 -3.46 -18.14 -3.54
CA ALA A 18 -4.47 -17.09 -3.66
C ALA A 18 -5.84 -17.77 -3.60
N PRO A 19 -6.81 -17.23 -2.83
CA PRO A 19 -8.17 -17.69 -3.02
C PRO A 19 -8.42 -17.61 -4.53
N GLU A 20 -9.02 -18.64 -5.15
CA GLU A 20 -9.81 -18.39 -6.36
C GLU A 20 -10.57 -17.13 -6.00
N LEU A 21 -10.23 -15.99 -6.64
CA LEU A 21 -10.99 -14.77 -6.44
C LEU A 21 -12.42 -15.27 -6.57
N PRO A 22 -13.26 -15.18 -5.51
CA PRO A 22 -14.65 -15.53 -5.69
C PRO A 22 -15.04 -14.70 -6.90
N GLU A 23 -15.34 -15.37 -8.02
CA GLU A 23 -15.34 -14.69 -9.32
C GLU A 23 -16.40 -13.59 -9.36
N GLU A 24 -17.18 -13.50 -8.29
CA GLU A 24 -17.82 -12.30 -7.80
C GLU A 24 -17.60 -12.18 -6.28
N ASN A 25 -16.63 -11.36 -5.87
CA ASN A 25 -16.52 -10.97 -4.48
C ASN A 25 -17.79 -10.16 -4.11
N PRO A 26 -18.48 -10.50 -3.01
CA PRO A 26 -19.75 -9.87 -2.67
C PRO A 26 -19.63 -8.36 -2.49
N HIS A 27 -18.47 -7.82 -2.10
CA HIS A 27 -18.26 -6.38 -1.96
C HIS A 27 -18.15 -5.68 -3.32
N TYR A 28 -17.39 -6.24 -4.27
CA TYR A 28 -17.32 -5.66 -5.62
C TYR A 28 -18.66 -5.76 -6.35
N LEU A 29 -19.32 -6.93 -6.29
CA LEU A 29 -20.64 -7.12 -6.87
C LEU A 29 -21.67 -6.15 -6.28
N ARG A 30 -21.66 -5.96 -4.95
CA ARG A 30 -22.53 -4.98 -4.28
C ARG A 30 -22.25 -3.56 -4.75
N ALA A 31 -20.98 -3.20 -4.91
CA ALA A 31 -20.60 -1.89 -5.44
C ALA A 31 -21.15 -1.67 -6.87
N VAL A 32 -21.08 -2.69 -7.73
CA VAL A 32 -21.63 -2.64 -9.09
C VAL A 32 -23.15 -2.49 -9.08
N THR A 33 -23.88 -3.29 -8.30
CA THR A 33 -25.34 -3.23 -8.26
C THR A 33 -25.86 -1.94 -7.62
N GLN A 34 -25.17 -1.41 -6.60
CA GLN A 34 -25.47 -0.10 -6.00
C GLN A 34 -25.15 1.07 -6.94
N MET A 35 -24.13 0.96 -7.79
CA MET A 35 -23.89 1.94 -8.85
C MET A 35 -25.04 1.94 -9.86
N GLY A 36 -25.57 0.76 -10.19
CA GLY A 36 -26.72 0.57 -11.08
C GLY A 36 -28.04 1.21 -10.61
N GLU A 37 -28.17 1.53 -9.33
CA GLU A 37 -29.32 2.29 -8.81
C GLU A 37 -29.28 3.77 -9.22
N ARG A 38 -28.09 4.30 -9.52
CA ARG A 38 -27.85 5.72 -9.80
C ARG A 38 -27.38 5.99 -11.24
N ARG A 39 -26.72 5.02 -11.85
CA ARG A 39 -26.19 5.09 -13.22
C ARG A 39 -26.88 4.05 -14.10
N GLU A 40 -26.96 4.34 -15.39
CA GLU A 40 -27.41 3.35 -16.38
C GLU A 40 -26.30 2.31 -16.61
N VAL A 41 -26.35 1.21 -15.86
CA VAL A 41 -25.47 0.05 -16.05
C VAL A 41 -26.24 -1.02 -16.81
N THR A 42 -25.74 -1.45 -17.97
CA THR A 42 -26.41 -2.43 -18.83
C THR A 42 -25.51 -3.60 -19.18
N ALA A 43 -26.12 -4.78 -19.32
CA ALA A 43 -25.44 -5.96 -19.85
C ALA A 43 -25.17 -5.77 -21.36
N ASN A 44 -23.90 -5.73 -21.76
CA ASN A 44 -23.51 -5.59 -23.17
C ASN A 44 -23.66 -6.91 -23.97
N GLN A 45 -23.85 -8.02 -23.25
CA GLN A 45 -24.08 -9.38 -23.74
C GLN A 45 -24.95 -10.17 -22.77
N ASP A 46 -25.39 -11.36 -23.17
CA ASP A 46 -26.06 -12.29 -22.26
C ASP A 46 -25.08 -12.74 -21.15
N ILE A 47 -25.56 -12.76 -19.90
CA ILE A 47 -24.76 -13.17 -18.74
C ILE A 47 -25.10 -14.61 -18.39
N PHE A 48 -24.09 -15.48 -18.37
CA PHE A 48 -24.24 -16.90 -18.08
C PHE A 48 -23.43 -17.33 -16.86
N THR A 49 -23.94 -18.31 -16.13
CA THR A 49 -23.16 -19.07 -15.16
C THR A 49 -22.08 -19.89 -15.86
N LEU A 50 -21.06 -20.30 -15.10
CA LEU A 50 -20.04 -21.24 -15.55
C LEU A 50 -20.63 -22.58 -16.03
N SER A 51 -21.79 -22.97 -15.49
CA SER A 51 -22.54 -24.15 -15.91
C SER A 51 -23.41 -23.93 -17.16
N GLY A 52 -23.37 -22.75 -17.78
CA GLY A 52 -24.10 -22.41 -19.00
C GLY A 52 -25.55 -21.96 -18.79
N ILE A 53 -25.99 -21.68 -17.56
CA ILE A 53 -27.34 -21.16 -17.29
C ILE A 53 -27.35 -19.66 -17.55
N LYS A 54 -28.26 -19.17 -18.39
CA LYS A 54 -28.43 -17.72 -18.61
C LYS A 54 -29.10 -17.08 -17.39
N LEU A 55 -28.46 -16.07 -16.82
CA LEU A 55 -28.97 -15.30 -15.69
C LEU A 55 -29.67 -14.02 -16.16
N LEU A 56 -29.03 -13.28 -17.06
CA LEU A 56 -29.53 -12.01 -17.59
C LEU A 56 -29.35 -11.98 -19.11
N VAL A 57 -30.32 -11.35 -19.79
CA VAL A 57 -30.23 -11.12 -21.24
C VAL A 57 -29.45 -9.85 -21.51
N LYS A 58 -28.86 -9.76 -22.71
CA LYS A 58 -28.30 -8.51 -23.24
C LYS A 58 -29.30 -7.35 -23.06
N ASP A 59 -28.76 -6.16 -22.80
CA ASP A 59 -29.46 -4.90 -22.56
C ASP A 59 -30.25 -4.83 -21.25
N SER A 60 -30.16 -5.86 -20.40
CA SER A 60 -30.73 -5.82 -19.04
C SER A 60 -30.05 -4.72 -18.21
N LYS A 61 -30.85 -3.92 -17.51
CA LYS A 61 -30.36 -2.92 -16.56
C LYS A 61 -29.96 -3.59 -15.25
N ILE A 62 -28.76 -3.28 -14.76
CA ILE A 62 -28.26 -3.79 -13.49
C ILE A 62 -28.64 -2.83 -12.37
N ALA A 63 -29.12 -3.38 -11.25
CA ALA A 63 -29.53 -2.63 -10.06
C ALA A 63 -29.41 -3.52 -8.82
N GLY A 64 -29.67 -2.97 -7.63
CA GLY A 64 -29.59 -3.68 -6.35
C GLY A 64 -30.33 -5.02 -6.30
N GLU A 65 -31.49 -5.12 -6.93
CA GLU A 65 -32.32 -6.35 -6.99
C GLU A 65 -31.62 -7.55 -7.66
N HIS A 66 -30.61 -7.29 -8.50
CA HIS A 66 -29.84 -8.32 -9.20
C HIS A 66 -28.72 -8.91 -8.35
N PHE A 67 -28.43 -8.33 -7.17
CA PHE A 67 -27.33 -8.75 -6.31
C PHE A 67 -27.44 -10.23 -5.92
N ASP A 68 -28.58 -10.64 -5.40
CA ASP A 68 -28.80 -12.02 -4.93
C ASP A 68 -28.70 -13.04 -6.06
N LEU A 69 -29.16 -12.67 -7.27
CA LEU A 69 -29.08 -13.54 -8.44
C LEU A 69 -27.63 -13.77 -8.82
N LEU A 70 -26.86 -12.69 -9.01
CA LEU A 70 -25.46 -12.77 -9.43
C LEU A 70 -24.61 -13.47 -8.35
N ASN A 71 -24.71 -13.04 -7.08
CA ASN A 71 -23.90 -13.52 -5.96
C ASN A 71 -24.02 -15.03 -5.70
N ARG A 72 -25.12 -15.67 -6.11
CA ARG A 72 -25.37 -17.11 -5.92
C ARG A 72 -24.70 -17.97 -7.00
N HIS A 73 -24.20 -17.39 -8.07
CA HIS A 73 -23.71 -18.11 -9.24
C HIS A 73 -22.30 -17.69 -9.63
N LYS A 74 -21.43 -18.65 -9.90
CA LYS A 74 -20.15 -18.36 -10.58
C LYS A 74 -20.44 -18.02 -12.04
N LEU A 75 -20.03 -16.86 -12.51
CA LEU A 75 -20.18 -16.46 -13.91
C LEU A 75 -19.16 -17.14 -14.83
N SER A 76 -19.52 -17.27 -16.10
CA SER A 76 -18.63 -17.78 -17.16
C SER A 76 -17.56 -16.76 -17.58
N VAL A 77 -17.87 -15.47 -17.46
CA VAL A 77 -17.02 -14.33 -17.78
C VAL A 77 -17.17 -13.32 -16.64
N SER A 78 -16.11 -12.58 -16.31
CA SER A 78 -16.16 -11.61 -15.21
C SER A 78 -17.19 -10.50 -15.49
N LEU A 79 -17.86 -10.05 -14.43
CA LEU A 79 -18.99 -9.13 -14.54
C LEU A 79 -18.63 -7.84 -15.29
N ASP A 80 -17.44 -7.30 -15.05
CA ASP A 80 -16.93 -6.07 -15.68
C ASP A 80 -16.68 -6.19 -17.20
N GLN A 81 -16.56 -7.40 -17.74
CA GLN A 81 -16.50 -7.62 -19.20
C GLN A 81 -17.90 -7.73 -19.81
N CYS A 82 -18.88 -8.16 -19.02
CA CYS A 82 -20.28 -8.31 -19.44
C CYS A 82 -21.09 -7.02 -19.32
N LEU A 83 -20.57 -6.00 -18.65
CA LEU A 83 -21.30 -4.77 -18.33
C LEU A 83 -20.72 -3.55 -19.05
N SER A 84 -21.58 -2.56 -19.26
CA SER A 84 -21.21 -1.25 -19.78
C SER A 84 -21.90 -0.15 -19.00
N VAL A 85 -21.29 1.03 -18.99
CA VAL A 85 -21.83 2.24 -18.37
C VAL A 85 -21.52 3.42 -19.28
N PRO A 86 -22.50 4.27 -19.64
CA PRO A 86 -22.24 5.50 -20.38
C PRO A 86 -21.29 6.42 -19.61
N HIS A 87 -20.44 7.14 -20.35
CA HIS A 87 -19.43 8.04 -19.77
C HIS A 87 -18.58 7.35 -18.70
N ALA A 88 -18.09 6.16 -19.02
CA ALA A 88 -17.12 5.47 -18.20
C ALA A 88 -15.84 6.32 -18.01
N VAL A 89 -15.10 6.04 -16.94
CA VAL A 89 -13.84 6.72 -16.66
C VAL A 89 -12.78 6.24 -17.67
N ASP A 90 -12.55 7.04 -18.69
CA ASP A 90 -11.50 6.90 -19.68
C ASP A 90 -10.30 7.83 -19.38
N GLY A 91 -9.30 7.86 -20.27
CA GLY A 91 -8.13 8.73 -20.11
C GLY A 91 -8.49 10.21 -20.00
N GLU A 92 -9.50 10.69 -20.74
CA GLU A 92 -9.94 12.08 -20.68
C GLU A 92 -10.55 12.40 -19.31
N GLN A 93 -11.41 11.52 -18.79
CA GLN A 93 -11.95 11.66 -17.44
C GLN A 93 -10.85 11.65 -16.37
N LEU A 94 -9.86 10.75 -16.47
CA LEU A 94 -8.72 10.74 -15.56
C LEU A 94 -7.95 12.07 -15.60
N ALA A 95 -7.73 12.64 -16.79
CA ALA A 95 -7.08 13.92 -16.96
C ALA A 95 -7.89 15.10 -16.39
N LEU A 96 -9.22 15.02 -16.37
CA LEU A 96 -10.07 15.99 -15.68
C LEU A 96 -9.91 15.88 -14.16
N GLU A 97 -9.86 14.67 -13.61
CA GLU A 97 -9.67 14.45 -12.17
C GLU A 97 -8.30 14.91 -11.68
N VAL A 98 -7.23 14.68 -12.45
CA VAL A 98 -5.91 15.30 -12.19
C VAL A 98 -6.01 16.82 -12.13
N GLY A 99 -6.70 17.42 -13.09
CA GLY A 99 -6.91 18.87 -13.12
C GLY A 99 -7.63 19.38 -11.87
N LYS A 100 -8.65 18.66 -11.39
CA LYS A 100 -9.37 19.01 -10.15
C LYS A 100 -8.44 18.94 -8.94
N ILE A 101 -7.72 17.83 -8.76
CA ILE A 101 -6.78 17.66 -7.63
C ILE A 101 -5.74 18.77 -7.63
N LEU A 102 -5.08 19.03 -8.77
CA LEU A 102 -4.05 20.07 -8.87
C LEU A 102 -4.62 21.50 -8.73
N SER A 103 -5.92 21.71 -8.91
CA SER A 103 -6.55 23.01 -8.64
C SER A 103 -6.89 23.23 -7.15
N GLN A 104 -7.01 22.14 -6.39
CA GLN A 104 -7.42 22.15 -4.97
C GLN A 104 -6.22 21.98 -4.03
N ASP A 105 -5.20 21.22 -4.45
CA ASP A 105 -3.98 20.96 -3.70
C ASP A 105 -2.81 21.77 -4.30
N LEU A 106 -2.54 22.92 -3.67
CA LEU A 106 -1.51 23.85 -4.12
C LEU A 106 -0.10 23.26 -4.02
N PHE A 107 0.13 22.34 -3.07
CA PHE A 107 1.40 21.66 -2.92
C PHE A 107 1.65 20.72 -4.10
N MET A 108 0.68 19.88 -4.43
CA MET A 108 0.78 19.02 -5.62
C MET A 108 0.90 19.84 -6.91
N ALA A 109 0.20 20.98 -7.02
CA ALA A 109 0.31 21.88 -8.16
C ALA A 109 1.73 22.41 -8.37
N ARG A 110 2.39 22.85 -7.29
CA ARG A 110 3.79 23.33 -7.33
C ARG A 110 4.77 22.21 -7.66
N MET A 111 4.55 21.03 -7.11
CA MET A 111 5.32 19.83 -7.40
C MET A 111 5.20 19.43 -8.88
N ALA A 112 3.99 19.41 -9.43
CA ALA A 112 3.74 19.21 -10.86
C ALA A 112 4.40 20.30 -11.73
N ALA A 113 4.38 21.57 -11.31
CA ALA A 113 5.02 22.69 -12.02
C ALA A 113 6.54 22.49 -12.20
N ARG A 114 7.21 21.86 -11.22
CA ARG A 114 8.64 21.53 -11.31
C ARG A 114 8.95 20.37 -12.27
N ALA A 115 7.95 19.55 -12.58
CA ALA A 115 8.07 18.35 -13.42
C ALA A 115 7.36 18.49 -14.78
N GLY A 116 7.30 19.69 -15.35
CA GLY A 116 6.72 19.96 -16.67
C GLY A 116 5.31 20.57 -16.66
N GLY A 117 4.69 20.70 -15.49
CA GLY A 117 3.44 21.43 -15.29
C GLY A 117 2.17 20.59 -15.38
N VAL A 118 1.06 21.22 -14.97
CA VAL A 118 -0.28 20.63 -14.90
C VAL A 118 -0.69 19.98 -16.23
N LEU A 119 -0.36 20.62 -17.36
CA LEU A 119 -0.73 20.11 -18.68
C LEU A 119 -0.07 18.76 -18.98
N MET A 120 1.20 18.57 -18.62
CA MET A 120 1.90 17.30 -18.85
C MET A 120 1.33 16.17 -17.98
N CYS A 121 1.03 16.43 -16.72
CA CYS A 121 0.37 15.44 -15.85
C CYS A 121 -1.00 15.02 -16.42
N ARG A 122 -1.79 15.98 -16.93
CA ARG A 122 -3.09 15.69 -17.56
C ARG A 122 -2.92 14.88 -18.84
N GLN A 123 -1.98 15.27 -19.71
CA GLN A 123 -1.72 14.57 -20.96
C GLN A 123 -1.29 13.12 -20.74
N ALA A 124 -0.49 12.85 -19.70
CA ALA A 124 -0.01 11.50 -19.38
C ALA A 124 -1.14 10.51 -19.08
N LEU A 125 -2.25 10.95 -18.48
CA LEU A 125 -3.43 10.10 -18.29
C LEU A 125 -4.39 10.15 -19.48
N ALA A 126 -4.51 11.29 -20.17
CA ALA A 126 -5.38 11.45 -21.34
C ALA A 126 -5.01 10.50 -22.49
N GLN A 127 -3.73 10.15 -22.62
CA GLN A 127 -3.22 9.28 -23.67
C GLN A 127 -3.35 7.78 -23.35
N LEU A 128 -3.76 7.42 -22.14
CA LEU A 128 -3.94 6.02 -21.76
C LEU A 128 -5.09 5.39 -22.55
N VAL A 129 -4.77 4.33 -23.28
CA VAL A 129 -5.76 3.45 -23.89
C VAL A 129 -6.17 2.42 -22.84
N LEU A 130 -7.34 2.63 -22.23
CA LEU A 130 -7.88 1.74 -21.19
C LEU A 130 -8.88 0.76 -21.81
N PRO A 131 -8.73 -0.56 -21.60
CA PRO A 131 -9.76 -1.53 -21.96
C PRO A 131 -11.10 -1.20 -21.28
N ALA A 132 -12.22 -1.55 -21.93
CA ALA A 132 -13.56 -1.23 -21.43
C ALA A 132 -13.81 -1.74 -20.00
N ALA A 133 -13.32 -2.93 -19.68
CA ALA A 133 -13.42 -3.51 -18.33
C ALA A 133 -12.68 -2.66 -17.26
N ILE A 134 -11.51 -2.11 -17.61
CA ILE A 134 -10.75 -1.21 -16.72
C ILE A 134 -11.49 0.11 -16.54
N GLN A 135 -12.04 0.69 -17.62
CA GLN A 135 -12.86 1.91 -17.53
C GLN A 135 -14.08 1.69 -16.63
N PHE A 136 -14.75 0.54 -16.78
CA PHE A 136 -15.89 0.16 -15.94
C PHE A 136 -15.48 0.07 -14.46
N ARG A 137 -14.37 -0.59 -14.15
CA ARG A 137 -13.84 -0.71 -12.78
C ARG A 137 -13.47 0.63 -12.16
N LEU A 138 -12.79 1.51 -12.90
CA LEU A 138 -12.48 2.87 -12.46
C LEU A 138 -13.76 3.68 -12.20
N THR A 139 -14.81 3.44 -13.00
CA THR A 139 -16.12 4.06 -12.80
C THR A 139 -16.78 3.60 -11.50
N VAL A 140 -16.77 2.30 -11.23
CA VAL A 140 -17.26 1.74 -9.96
C VAL A 140 -16.47 2.29 -8.78
N MET A 141 -15.14 2.35 -8.89
CA MET A 141 -14.25 2.91 -7.87
C MET A 141 -14.60 4.39 -7.58
N LYS A 142 -14.75 5.21 -8.61
CA LYS A 142 -15.12 6.63 -8.48
C LYS A 142 -16.44 6.84 -7.76
N GLU A 143 -17.45 6.03 -8.05
CA GLU A 143 -18.81 6.19 -7.49
C GLU A 143 -18.97 5.59 -6.09
N GLN A 144 -18.32 4.45 -5.83
CA GLN A 144 -18.54 3.68 -4.60
C GLN A 144 -17.39 3.84 -3.60
N ARG A 145 -16.20 4.21 -4.06
CA ARG A 145 -14.97 4.33 -3.26
C ARG A 145 -14.22 5.63 -3.61
N PRO A 146 -14.84 6.81 -3.47
CA PRO A 146 -14.27 8.08 -3.95
C PRO A 146 -12.89 8.40 -3.34
N ASN A 147 -12.62 8.04 -2.08
CA ASN A 147 -11.31 8.25 -1.44
C ASN A 147 -10.20 7.39 -2.07
N LEU A 148 -10.53 6.13 -2.41
CA LEU A 148 -9.62 5.21 -3.11
C LEU A 148 -9.38 5.69 -4.54
N PHE A 149 -10.44 6.14 -5.22
CA PHE A 149 -10.32 6.70 -6.56
C PHE A 149 -9.42 7.95 -6.55
N GLU A 150 -9.63 8.88 -5.62
CA GLU A 150 -8.75 10.04 -5.45
C GLU A 150 -7.29 9.61 -5.20
N HIS A 151 -7.08 8.63 -4.33
CA HIS A 151 -5.75 8.10 -4.02
C HIS A 151 -5.02 7.60 -5.26
N VAL A 152 -5.64 6.75 -6.10
CA VAL A 152 -4.98 6.25 -7.32
C VAL A 152 -4.64 7.36 -8.32
N ILE A 153 -5.44 8.44 -8.38
CA ILE A 153 -5.10 9.62 -9.21
C ILE A 153 -3.92 10.39 -8.60
N ARG A 154 -3.88 10.58 -7.28
CA ARG A 154 -2.77 11.26 -6.59
C ARG A 154 -1.46 10.48 -6.74
N VAL A 155 -1.49 9.16 -6.55
CA VAL A 155 -0.35 8.26 -6.80
C VAL A 155 0.10 8.35 -8.25
N SER A 156 -0.84 8.46 -9.20
CA SER A 156 -0.52 8.67 -10.62
C SER A 156 0.20 9.99 -10.87
N ILE A 157 -0.18 11.08 -10.21
CA ILE A 157 0.53 12.37 -10.28
C ILE A 157 1.95 12.23 -9.73
N TRP A 158 2.12 11.61 -8.56
CA TRP A 158 3.43 11.35 -7.96
C TRP A 158 4.33 10.49 -8.86
N ALA A 159 3.80 9.38 -9.37
CA ALA A 159 4.52 8.49 -10.27
C ALA A 159 4.96 9.23 -11.55
N HIS A 160 4.09 10.07 -12.10
CA HIS A 160 4.40 10.88 -13.27
C HIS A 160 5.56 11.84 -13.00
N VAL A 161 5.51 12.64 -11.92
CA VAL A 161 6.57 13.62 -11.64
C VAL A 161 7.91 12.95 -11.37
N LEU A 162 7.91 11.79 -10.70
CA LEU A 162 9.12 11.00 -10.46
C LEU A 162 9.69 10.47 -11.77
N ALA A 163 8.84 9.97 -12.67
CA ALA A 163 9.25 9.52 -13.99
C ALA A 163 9.84 10.64 -14.85
N GLN A 164 9.30 11.87 -14.75
CA GLN A 164 9.88 13.04 -15.41
C GLN A 164 11.24 13.42 -14.82
N GLN A 165 11.33 13.52 -13.49
CA GLN A 165 12.56 13.92 -12.79
C GLN A 165 13.71 12.95 -13.06
N THR A 166 13.41 11.66 -13.10
CA THR A 166 14.38 10.59 -13.39
C THR A 166 14.61 10.35 -14.88
N LYS A 167 13.89 11.05 -15.76
CA LYS A 167 13.94 10.89 -17.22
C LYS A 167 13.67 9.45 -17.66
N LEU A 168 12.70 8.79 -17.02
CA LEU A 168 12.25 7.45 -17.41
C LEU A 168 11.84 7.47 -18.90
N PRO A 169 12.20 6.48 -19.75
CA PRO A 169 11.78 6.45 -21.15
C PRO A 169 10.26 6.38 -21.32
N GLU A 170 9.74 7.03 -22.37
CA GLU A 170 8.30 7.15 -22.66
C GLU A 170 7.56 5.82 -22.66
N ILE A 171 8.12 4.79 -23.32
CA ILE A 171 7.54 3.44 -23.34
C ILE A 171 7.29 2.87 -21.94
N TYR A 172 8.10 3.23 -20.93
CA TYR A 172 7.89 2.79 -19.55
C TYR A 172 6.99 3.73 -18.75
N ARG A 173 6.83 4.98 -19.18
CA ARG A 173 5.92 5.95 -18.54
C ARG A 173 4.48 5.52 -18.72
N ASP A 174 4.08 5.13 -19.92
CA ASP A 174 2.69 4.69 -20.17
C ASP A 174 2.34 3.46 -19.33
N GLN A 175 3.29 2.54 -19.19
CA GLN A 175 3.14 1.35 -18.34
C GLN A 175 3.08 1.69 -16.86
N LEU A 176 3.89 2.65 -16.42
CA LEU A 176 3.86 3.16 -15.05
C LEU A 176 2.52 3.85 -14.77
N MET A 177 2.01 4.64 -15.72
CA MET A 177 0.75 5.34 -15.55
C MET A 177 -0.44 4.38 -15.50
N LEU A 178 -0.48 3.38 -16.40
CA LEU A 178 -1.49 2.32 -16.36
C LEU A 178 -1.44 1.54 -15.03
N ALA A 179 -0.23 1.23 -14.53
CA ALA A 179 -0.07 0.56 -13.26
C ALA A 179 -0.51 1.43 -12.07
N ALA A 180 -0.14 2.72 -12.06
CA ALA A 180 -0.48 3.64 -10.98
C ALA A 180 -2.00 3.83 -10.82
N VAL A 181 -2.76 3.95 -11.92
CA VAL A 181 -4.23 4.07 -11.84
C VAL A 181 -4.93 2.76 -11.44
N CYS A 182 -4.24 1.62 -11.51
CA CYS A 182 -4.82 0.30 -11.25
C CYS A 182 -4.25 -0.42 -10.01
N HIS A 183 -3.25 0.13 -9.32
CA HIS A 183 -2.47 -0.61 -8.31
C HIS A 183 -3.33 -1.16 -7.16
N ASP A 184 -4.34 -0.41 -6.72
CA ASP A 184 -5.24 -0.78 -5.64
C ASP A 184 -6.64 -1.21 -6.10
N MET A 185 -6.80 -1.59 -7.36
CA MET A 185 -8.08 -2.08 -7.88
C MET A 185 -8.63 -3.28 -7.09
N GLY A 186 -7.74 -4.05 -6.48
CA GLY A 186 -8.03 -5.17 -5.61
C GLY A 186 -8.78 -4.79 -4.33
N GLU A 187 -8.60 -3.57 -3.80
CA GLU A 187 -9.28 -3.11 -2.59
C GLU A 187 -10.81 -3.03 -2.75
N MET A 188 -11.32 -2.92 -3.97
CA MET A 188 -12.77 -3.01 -4.22
C MET A 188 -13.38 -4.37 -3.86
N HIS A 189 -12.54 -5.40 -3.65
CA HIS A 189 -12.93 -6.73 -3.21
C HIS A 189 -12.73 -6.91 -1.69
N THR A 190 -12.26 -5.88 -1.00
CA THR A 190 -12.13 -5.86 0.46
C THR A 190 -13.39 -5.30 1.07
N ASP A 191 -13.78 -5.85 2.21
CA ASP A 191 -14.86 -5.31 3.03
C ASP A 191 -14.61 -3.81 3.31
N PRO A 192 -15.53 -2.90 2.93
CA PRO A 192 -15.41 -1.48 3.23
C PRO A 192 -15.17 -1.16 4.71
N GLU A 193 -15.70 -1.97 5.64
CA GLU A 193 -15.52 -1.74 7.08
C GLU A 193 -14.04 -1.81 7.48
N LEU A 194 -13.26 -2.70 6.86
CA LEU A 194 -11.82 -2.86 7.14
C LEU A 194 -10.98 -1.67 6.67
N LEU A 195 -11.48 -0.90 5.71
CA LEU A 195 -10.82 0.28 5.15
C LEU A 195 -11.31 1.58 5.80
N THR A 196 -12.24 1.49 6.76
CA THR A 196 -12.79 2.66 7.44
C THR A 196 -11.77 3.20 8.44
N SER A 197 -11.59 4.53 8.44
CA SER A 197 -10.67 5.19 9.38
C SER A 197 -11.09 4.92 10.83
N GLY A 198 -10.13 4.50 11.66
CA GLY A 198 -10.35 4.18 13.07
C GLY A 198 -10.68 2.71 13.36
N HIS A 199 -10.84 1.87 12.33
CA HIS A 199 -10.96 0.42 12.53
C HIS A 199 -9.63 -0.17 13.02
N CYS A 200 -9.67 -0.91 14.13
CA CYS A 200 -8.51 -1.64 14.63
C CYS A 200 -8.41 -2.96 13.88
N VAL A 201 -7.59 -2.98 12.83
CA VAL A 201 -7.40 -4.15 11.96
C VAL A 201 -6.75 -5.30 12.75
N THR A 202 -7.49 -6.39 12.93
CA THR A 202 -6.97 -7.62 13.52
C THR A 202 -5.91 -8.27 12.63
N LEU A 203 -5.08 -9.17 13.18
CA LEU A 203 -4.10 -9.93 12.40
C LEU A 203 -4.72 -10.64 11.18
N ILE A 204 -5.88 -11.26 11.37
CA ILE A 204 -6.58 -11.97 10.30
C ILE A 204 -7.08 -11.00 9.23
N GLU A 205 -7.63 -9.86 9.62
CA GLU A 205 -8.08 -8.81 8.70
C GLU A 205 -6.91 -8.21 7.90
N ARG A 206 -5.76 -8.01 8.54
CA ARG A 206 -4.54 -7.52 7.90
C ARG A 206 -4.06 -8.45 6.79
N CYS A 207 -4.19 -9.77 6.98
CA CYS A 207 -3.89 -10.73 5.92
C CYS A 207 -4.77 -10.52 4.69
N TYR A 208 -6.05 -10.15 4.85
CA TYR A 208 -6.92 -9.82 3.72
C TYR A 208 -6.53 -8.51 3.04
N LEU A 209 -6.08 -7.51 3.81
CA LEU A 209 -5.55 -6.26 3.25
C LEU A 209 -4.30 -6.50 2.39
N HIS A 210 -3.35 -7.30 2.87
CA HIS A 210 -2.11 -7.60 2.14
C HIS A 210 -2.29 -8.41 0.86
N VAL A 211 -3.50 -8.95 0.60
CA VAL A 211 -3.82 -9.70 -0.62
C VAL A 211 -4.22 -8.76 -1.76
N HIS A 212 -4.51 -7.47 -1.52
CA HIS A 212 -4.99 -6.60 -2.59
C HIS A 212 -4.03 -6.46 -3.79
N PRO A 213 -2.68 -6.49 -3.68
CA PRO A 213 -1.82 -6.44 -4.88
C PRO A 213 -2.01 -7.67 -5.77
N ILE A 214 -2.25 -8.83 -5.16
CA ILE A 214 -2.54 -10.09 -5.85
C ILE A 214 -3.92 -9.98 -6.51
N THR A 215 -4.92 -9.49 -5.78
CA THR A 215 -6.26 -9.27 -6.31
C THR A 215 -6.24 -8.30 -7.49
N SER A 216 -5.54 -7.17 -7.37
CA SER A 216 -5.35 -6.20 -8.46
C SER A 216 -4.70 -6.87 -9.67
N TYR A 217 -3.60 -7.61 -9.46
CA TYR A 217 -2.91 -8.37 -10.52
C TYR A 217 -3.84 -9.35 -11.24
N LEU A 218 -4.59 -10.16 -10.49
CA LEU A 218 -5.50 -11.16 -11.04
C LEU A 218 -6.66 -10.51 -11.81
N VAL A 219 -7.18 -9.39 -11.32
CA VAL A 219 -8.24 -8.63 -11.98
C VAL A 219 -7.74 -8.08 -13.32
N VAL A 220 -6.61 -7.39 -13.33
CA VAL A 220 -6.11 -6.77 -14.56
C VAL A 220 -5.59 -7.81 -15.56
N SER A 221 -5.05 -8.93 -15.09
CA SER A 221 -4.53 -10.01 -15.96
C SER A 221 -5.63 -10.80 -16.67
N LYS A 222 -6.89 -10.69 -16.24
CA LYS A 222 -8.05 -11.27 -16.94
C LYS A 222 -8.59 -10.37 -18.06
N VAL A 223 -8.12 -9.13 -18.14
CA VAL A 223 -8.54 -8.19 -19.18
C VAL A 223 -7.66 -8.40 -20.41
N ASP A 224 -8.30 -8.64 -21.55
CA ASP A 224 -7.60 -8.79 -22.83
C ASP A 224 -6.74 -7.55 -23.13
N ASP A 225 -5.55 -7.79 -23.67
CA ASP A 225 -4.56 -6.78 -24.03
C ASP A 225 -4.07 -5.88 -22.86
N PHE A 226 -4.30 -6.25 -21.60
CA PHE A 226 -3.68 -5.56 -20.48
C PHE A 226 -2.18 -5.85 -20.43
N SER A 227 -1.38 -4.80 -20.23
CA SER A 227 0.08 -4.93 -20.23
C SER A 227 0.59 -5.80 -19.08
N GLY A 228 1.35 -6.84 -19.43
CA GLY A 228 2.05 -7.67 -18.44
C GLY A 228 3.06 -6.90 -17.59
N MET A 229 3.69 -5.84 -18.13
CA MET A 229 4.60 -4.98 -17.36
C MET A 229 3.84 -4.18 -16.31
N ALA A 230 2.69 -3.60 -16.68
CA ALA A 230 1.85 -2.87 -15.73
C ALA A 230 1.27 -3.83 -14.68
N ALA A 231 0.84 -5.03 -15.08
CA ALA A 231 0.35 -6.06 -14.15
C ALA A 231 1.43 -6.46 -13.13
N GLN A 232 2.67 -6.73 -13.57
CA GLN A 232 3.77 -7.00 -12.64
C GLN A 232 4.10 -5.80 -11.75
N ALA A 233 4.00 -4.58 -12.27
CA ALA A 233 4.21 -3.38 -11.49
C ALA A 233 3.20 -3.28 -10.34
N ILE A 234 1.93 -3.56 -10.64
CA ILE A 234 0.82 -3.67 -9.69
C ILE A 234 1.05 -4.81 -8.69
N LEU A 235 1.54 -5.97 -9.10
CA LEU A 235 1.73 -7.10 -8.18
C LEU A 235 2.78 -6.80 -7.08
N HIS A 236 3.83 -6.06 -7.42
CA HIS A 236 4.96 -5.82 -6.52
C HIS A 236 4.99 -4.41 -5.88
N HIS A 237 3.93 -3.60 -5.98
CA HIS A 237 3.98 -2.20 -5.51
C HIS A 237 4.16 -2.05 -3.99
N HIS A 238 3.81 -3.08 -3.21
CA HIS A 238 4.11 -3.16 -1.77
C HIS A 238 5.38 -3.96 -1.43
N GLU A 239 6.13 -4.43 -2.43
CA GLU A 239 7.46 -5.00 -2.18
C GLU A 239 8.46 -3.90 -1.78
N ARG A 240 9.48 -4.27 -1.02
CA ARG A 240 10.50 -3.35 -0.50
C ARG A 240 11.88 -3.91 -0.81
N LEU A 241 12.85 -3.06 -1.16
CA LEU A 241 14.14 -3.51 -1.69
C LEU A 241 14.91 -4.43 -0.73
N ASP A 242 14.68 -4.28 0.57
CA ASP A 242 15.25 -5.10 1.63
C ASP A 242 14.47 -6.39 1.93
N GLY A 243 13.44 -6.75 1.15
CA GLY A 243 12.64 -7.96 1.35
C GLY A 243 11.55 -7.86 2.42
N SER A 244 11.42 -6.71 3.11
CA SER A 244 10.38 -6.51 4.15
C SER A 244 8.96 -6.37 3.60
N GLY A 245 8.82 -6.14 2.28
CA GLY A 245 7.54 -5.92 1.63
C GLY A 245 6.72 -7.18 1.38
N TYR A 246 5.59 -7.02 0.70
CA TYR A 246 4.61 -8.08 0.41
C TYR A 246 4.08 -7.92 -1.03
N PRO A 247 3.47 -8.96 -1.64
CA PRO A 247 3.02 -10.22 -1.04
C PRO A 247 4.10 -11.32 -0.90
N TYR A 248 5.22 -11.27 -1.62
CA TYR A 248 6.23 -12.34 -1.63
C TYR A 248 7.46 -12.06 -0.77
N GLY A 249 7.72 -10.80 -0.39
CA GLY A 249 8.97 -10.45 0.29
C GLY A 249 10.17 -10.50 -0.66
N LEU A 250 10.01 -9.92 -1.85
CA LEU A 250 11.06 -9.88 -2.88
C LEU A 250 12.18 -8.93 -2.47
N SER A 251 13.42 -9.32 -2.78
CA SER A 251 14.57 -8.41 -2.73
C SER A 251 14.66 -7.59 -4.02
N LYS A 252 15.41 -6.49 -3.98
CA LYS A 252 15.61 -5.52 -5.06
C LYS A 252 15.68 -6.11 -6.48
N GLU A 253 16.45 -7.17 -6.69
CA GLU A 253 16.72 -7.74 -8.02
C GLU A 253 15.48 -8.40 -8.63
N ARG A 254 14.49 -8.78 -7.81
CA ARG A 254 13.26 -9.46 -8.22
C ARG A 254 12.06 -8.52 -8.32
N ILE A 255 12.16 -7.32 -7.74
CA ILE A 255 11.10 -6.31 -7.78
C ILE A 255 11.07 -5.65 -9.15
N HIS A 256 9.88 -5.60 -9.76
CA HIS A 256 9.72 -4.96 -11.06
C HIS A 256 10.09 -3.46 -10.96
N PRO A 257 10.92 -2.90 -11.85
CA PRO A 257 11.42 -1.52 -11.69
C PRO A 257 10.31 -0.47 -11.57
N LEU A 258 9.20 -0.64 -12.29
CA LEU A 258 8.06 0.29 -12.19
C LEU A 258 7.34 0.21 -10.85
N SER A 259 7.36 -0.94 -10.15
CA SER A 259 6.81 -1.05 -8.81
C SER A 259 7.54 -0.16 -7.81
N GLN A 260 8.83 0.08 -8.03
CA GLN A 260 9.62 0.95 -7.14
C GLN A 260 9.16 2.41 -7.24
N TYR A 261 8.71 2.85 -8.42
CA TYR A 261 8.08 4.16 -8.60
C TYR A 261 6.75 4.24 -7.86
N ILE A 262 5.89 3.23 -8.03
CA ILE A 262 4.58 3.18 -7.35
C ILE A 262 4.76 3.12 -5.84
N ALA A 263 5.69 2.31 -5.32
CA ALA A 263 5.98 2.20 -3.90
C ALA A 263 6.36 3.55 -3.25
N VAL A 264 7.19 4.35 -3.92
CA VAL A 264 7.59 5.68 -3.44
C VAL A 264 6.42 6.67 -3.56
N ALA A 265 5.69 6.63 -4.68
CA ALA A 265 4.54 7.50 -4.93
C ALA A 265 3.38 7.26 -3.94
N ASP A 266 3.04 6.00 -3.70
CA ASP A 266 2.03 5.55 -2.74
C ASP A 266 2.40 5.97 -1.31
N THR A 267 3.63 5.66 -0.87
CA THR A 267 4.11 6.06 0.46
C THR A 267 4.08 7.59 0.64
N ALA A 268 4.48 8.35 -0.39
CA ALA A 268 4.46 9.81 -0.32
C ALA A 268 3.04 10.37 -0.25
N ASP A 269 2.10 9.81 -1.00
CA ASP A 269 0.69 10.21 -0.92
C ASP A 269 0.10 9.89 0.46
N ALA A 270 0.28 8.65 0.94
CA ALA A 270 -0.26 8.20 2.21
C ALA A 270 0.23 9.05 3.40
N ILE A 271 1.52 9.42 3.43
CA ILE A 271 2.08 10.28 4.48
C ILE A 271 1.54 11.71 4.35
N LEU A 272 1.60 12.33 3.17
CA LEU A 272 1.25 13.75 3.01
C LEU A 272 -0.26 14.02 3.07
N ARG A 273 -1.11 13.00 2.93
CA ARG A 273 -2.55 13.12 3.22
C ARG A 273 -2.85 13.27 4.71
N ARG A 274 -1.94 12.85 5.58
CA ARG A 274 -2.16 12.75 7.04
C ARG A 274 -1.20 13.60 7.86
N PHE A 275 -0.02 13.87 7.33
CA PHE A 275 1.11 14.47 8.02
C PHE A 275 1.79 15.51 7.11
N ASP A 276 3.03 15.87 7.41
CA ASP A 276 3.79 16.93 6.74
C ASP A 276 5.06 16.45 6.01
N LEU A 277 5.75 17.40 5.37
CA LEU A 277 7.01 17.15 4.68
C LEU A 277 8.13 16.68 5.60
N LEU A 278 8.16 17.13 6.86
CA LEU A 278 9.16 16.70 7.82
C LEU A 278 8.99 15.21 8.12
N ARG A 279 7.74 14.77 8.34
CA ARG A 279 7.41 13.35 8.51
C ARG A 279 7.82 12.52 7.30
N LEU A 280 7.54 13.01 6.09
CA LEU A 280 7.94 12.33 4.85
C LEU A 280 9.46 12.15 4.75
N GLN A 281 10.22 13.22 5.03
CA GLN A 281 11.68 13.19 4.98
C GLN A 281 12.27 12.22 5.99
N ILE A 282 11.78 12.26 7.24
CA ILE A 282 12.20 11.34 8.31
C ILE A 282 11.83 9.90 7.96
N SER A 283 10.61 9.65 7.46
CA SER A 283 10.18 8.31 7.06
C SER A 283 11.10 7.70 6.01
N PHE A 284 11.44 8.44 4.95
CA PHE A 284 12.38 7.93 3.94
C PHE A 284 13.83 7.84 4.43
N ALA A 285 14.27 8.73 5.32
CA ALA A 285 15.60 8.65 5.92
C ALA A 285 15.76 7.38 6.77
N LEU A 286 14.74 7.04 7.57
CA LEU A 286 14.71 5.83 8.38
C LEU A 286 14.50 4.56 7.55
N ASN A 287 13.84 4.65 6.40
CA ASN A 287 13.55 3.51 5.52
C ASN A 287 14.45 3.46 4.27
N LYS A 288 15.69 3.98 4.34
CA LYS A 288 16.61 4.10 3.17
C LYS A 288 16.90 2.80 2.43
N THR A 289 16.81 1.65 3.12
CA THR A 289 17.03 0.32 2.52
C THR A 289 15.78 -0.24 1.83
N ARG A 290 14.59 0.30 2.12
CA ARG A 290 13.32 -0.21 1.60
C ARG A 290 12.97 0.35 0.22
N PHE A 291 13.52 1.50 -0.16
CA PHE A 291 13.18 2.24 -1.38
C PHE A 291 14.40 2.55 -2.25
N ASP A 292 14.20 2.78 -3.55
CA ASP A 292 15.29 3.16 -4.46
C ASP A 292 15.79 4.57 -4.13
N ALA A 293 17.06 4.66 -3.71
CA ALA A 293 17.71 5.92 -3.36
C ALA A 293 17.67 6.98 -4.46
N ARG A 294 17.64 6.58 -5.75
CA ARG A 294 17.50 7.53 -6.87
C ARG A 294 16.12 8.18 -6.87
N LEU A 295 15.07 7.42 -6.55
CA LEU A 295 13.70 7.91 -6.47
C LEU A 295 13.51 8.78 -5.24
N ILE A 296 14.07 8.39 -4.08
CA ILE A 296 14.03 9.22 -2.87
C ILE A 296 14.75 10.55 -3.10
N LYS A 297 15.92 10.51 -3.75
CA LYS A 297 16.64 11.74 -4.13
C LYS A 297 15.81 12.61 -5.07
N ALA A 298 15.23 12.03 -6.11
CA ALA A 298 14.38 12.74 -7.06
C ALA A 298 13.14 13.37 -6.38
N LEU A 299 12.51 12.64 -5.47
CA LEU A 299 11.40 13.15 -4.65
C LEU A 299 11.87 14.32 -3.78
N GLY A 300 13.00 14.18 -3.09
CA GLY A 300 13.60 15.22 -2.26
C GLY A 300 13.83 16.51 -3.05
N GLU A 301 14.42 16.41 -4.25
CA GLU A 301 14.62 17.54 -5.16
C GLU A 301 13.30 18.19 -5.59
N LEU A 302 12.26 17.38 -5.86
CA LEU A 302 10.94 17.88 -6.25
C LEU A 302 10.25 18.65 -5.13
N VAL A 303 10.37 18.19 -3.88
CA VAL A 303 9.67 18.78 -2.73
C VAL A 303 10.49 19.83 -1.97
N HIS A 304 11.80 19.93 -2.23
CA HIS A 304 12.70 20.85 -1.53
C HIS A 304 12.21 22.30 -1.61
N GLU A 305 12.13 23.00 -0.46
CA GLU A 305 11.66 24.39 -0.37
C GLU A 305 10.24 24.64 -0.90
N LEU A 306 9.43 23.60 -1.12
CA LEU A 306 8.00 23.81 -1.39
C LEU A 306 7.29 24.21 -0.10
N PRO A 307 6.55 25.32 -0.08
CA PRO A 307 5.72 25.64 1.07
C PRO A 307 4.64 24.58 1.21
N PHE A 308 4.55 23.97 2.38
CA PHE A 308 3.59 22.94 2.74
C PHE A 308 2.81 23.41 3.97
N ASP A 309 1.52 23.66 3.77
CA ASP A 309 0.62 24.03 4.86
C ASP A 309 0.04 22.75 5.48
N SER A 310 0.67 22.28 6.56
CA SER A 310 0.13 21.19 7.37
C SER A 310 -1.04 21.71 8.21
N GLN A 311 -2.25 21.18 7.98
CA GLN A 311 -3.40 21.43 8.88
C GLN A 311 -3.35 20.55 10.14
N LEU A 312 -2.44 19.57 10.20
CA LEU A 312 -2.33 18.56 11.23
C LEU A 312 -0.94 18.64 11.89
N ALA A 313 -0.72 19.67 12.70
CA ALA A 313 0.44 19.69 13.59
C ALA A 313 0.25 18.62 14.68
N CYS A 314 1.18 17.68 14.79
CA CYS A 314 1.26 16.81 15.98
C CYS A 314 1.39 17.69 17.22
N LYS A 315 0.50 17.52 18.18
CA LYS A 315 0.64 18.16 19.50
C LYS A 315 1.77 17.45 20.25
N GLY A 316 2.72 18.25 20.74
CA GLY A 316 3.94 17.81 21.41
C GLY A 316 3.74 17.29 22.83
N ASP A 317 2.95 16.24 23.01
CA ASP A 317 2.81 15.56 24.30
C ASP A 317 3.22 14.08 24.17
N GLY A 318 3.91 13.53 25.18
CA GLY A 318 4.26 12.10 25.26
C GLY A 318 5.70 11.67 24.88
N ALA A 319 6.55 12.56 24.35
CA ALA A 319 7.90 12.19 23.89
C ALA A 319 8.77 11.50 24.97
N SER A 320 8.58 11.83 26.25
CA SER A 320 9.31 11.20 27.36
C SER A 320 8.97 9.72 27.50
N LEU A 321 7.69 9.36 27.48
CA LEU A 321 7.25 7.97 27.55
C LEU A 321 7.81 7.18 26.36
N GLN A 322 7.74 7.77 25.15
CA GLN A 322 8.23 7.15 23.91
C GLN A 322 9.71 6.83 23.94
N LEU A 323 10.52 7.75 24.45
CA LEU A 323 11.96 7.53 24.64
C LEU A 323 12.21 6.33 25.56
N HIS A 324 11.51 6.22 26.70
CA HIS A 324 11.70 5.11 27.64
C HIS A 324 11.26 3.78 27.03
N HIS A 325 10.08 3.72 26.40
CA HIS A 325 9.60 2.51 25.74
C HIS A 325 10.56 2.01 24.64
N ILE A 326 11.06 2.94 23.81
CA ILE A 326 12.05 2.60 22.78
C ILE A 326 13.34 2.08 23.42
N ALA A 327 13.83 2.71 24.49
CA ALA A 327 15.03 2.24 25.18
C ALA A 327 14.84 0.83 25.79
N ASP A 328 13.71 0.59 26.45
CA ASP A 328 13.35 -0.72 27.02
C ASP A 328 13.26 -1.79 25.92
N LEU A 329 12.69 -1.45 24.76
CA LEU A 329 12.63 -2.35 23.60
C LEU A 329 14.02 -2.66 23.04
N LEU A 330 14.91 -1.69 22.94
CA LEU A 330 16.28 -1.91 22.45
C LEU A 330 17.09 -2.78 23.43
N GLU A 331 16.89 -2.64 24.74
CA GLU A 331 17.50 -3.53 25.73
C GLU A 331 16.93 -4.95 25.65
N GLY A 332 15.60 -5.07 25.58
CA GLY A 332 14.90 -6.35 25.38
C GLY A 332 15.32 -7.05 24.08
N TRP A 333 15.62 -6.27 23.04
CA TRP A 333 16.14 -6.73 21.76
C TRP A 333 17.39 -7.60 21.91
N LEU A 334 18.38 -7.06 22.62
CA LEU A 334 19.69 -7.68 22.81
C LEU A 334 19.55 -8.98 23.61
N ALA A 335 18.69 -8.98 24.64
CA ALA A 335 18.40 -10.17 25.42
C ALA A 335 17.72 -11.26 24.57
N LEU A 336 16.73 -10.91 23.77
CA LEU A 336 16.03 -11.84 22.88
C LEU A 336 16.96 -12.42 21.81
N HIS A 337 17.78 -11.58 21.17
CA HIS A 337 18.76 -12.03 20.19
C HIS A 337 19.74 -13.03 20.82
N ALA A 338 20.24 -12.75 22.03
CA ALA A 338 21.11 -13.67 22.77
C ALA A 338 20.40 -15.00 23.12
N MET A 339 19.11 -14.97 23.47
CA MET A 339 18.33 -16.18 23.77
C MET A 339 18.08 -17.04 22.52
N LEU A 340 17.67 -16.43 21.42
CA LEU A 340 17.29 -17.13 20.20
C LEU A 340 18.50 -17.61 19.39
N SER A 341 19.62 -16.88 19.39
CA SER A 341 20.88 -17.33 18.78
C SER A 341 21.41 -18.63 19.39
N VAL A 342 21.05 -18.95 20.63
CA VAL A 342 21.34 -20.25 21.27
C VAL A 342 20.42 -21.38 20.78
N GLN A 343 19.18 -21.05 20.39
CA GLN A 343 18.18 -22.02 19.91
C GLN A 343 18.29 -22.30 18.40
N VAL A 344 18.69 -21.30 17.61
CA VAL A 344 18.92 -21.45 16.17
C VAL A 344 20.26 -22.15 15.96
N ARG A 345 20.27 -23.31 15.28
CA ARG A 345 21.52 -24.06 15.02
C ARG A 345 22.47 -23.21 14.18
N ALA A 346 23.72 -23.08 14.64
CA ALA A 346 24.81 -22.45 13.91
C ALA A 346 24.88 -22.97 12.46
N GLY A 347 24.67 -22.08 11.49
CA GLY A 347 24.68 -22.38 10.05
C GLY A 347 23.33 -22.22 9.32
N ALA A 348 22.21 -22.00 10.02
CA ALA A 348 20.90 -21.68 9.43
C ALA A 348 20.68 -20.16 9.20
N GLU A 349 21.65 -19.32 9.57
CA GLU A 349 21.44 -17.88 9.82
C GLU A 349 21.32 -17.03 8.54
N GLN A 350 22.17 -17.21 7.54
CA GLN A 350 22.29 -16.22 6.45
C GLN A 350 21.16 -16.22 5.41
N ASN A 351 20.18 -17.12 5.49
CA ASN A 351 19.04 -17.18 4.54
C ASN A 351 17.74 -17.71 5.17
N SER A 352 17.63 -17.73 6.50
CA SER A 352 16.39 -18.13 7.18
C SER A 352 15.49 -16.92 7.48
N SER A 353 14.19 -17.17 7.62
CA SER A 353 13.22 -16.15 8.03
C SER A 353 13.59 -15.50 9.37
N ILE A 354 14.27 -16.22 10.28
CA ILE A 354 14.72 -15.67 11.56
C ILE A 354 15.98 -14.82 11.42
N GLY A 355 16.96 -15.26 10.62
CA GLY A 355 18.14 -14.44 10.34
C GLY A 355 17.76 -13.12 9.67
N PHE A 356 16.80 -13.17 8.73
CA PHE A 356 16.22 -11.97 8.13
C PHE A 356 15.61 -11.03 9.17
N LEU A 357 14.85 -11.56 10.13
CA LEU A 357 14.28 -10.74 11.21
C LEU A 357 15.41 -10.10 12.01
N PHE A 358 16.42 -10.84 12.46
CA PHE A 358 17.54 -10.27 13.21
C PHE A 358 18.26 -9.16 12.45
N GLU A 359 18.58 -9.35 11.17
CA GLU A 359 19.19 -8.31 10.34
C GLU A 359 18.30 -7.05 10.27
N ARG A 360 16.98 -7.23 10.16
CA ARG A 360 16.02 -6.11 10.18
C ARG A 360 16.06 -5.37 11.51
N MET A 361 16.11 -6.11 12.61
CA MET A 361 16.08 -5.55 13.94
C MET A 361 17.38 -4.82 14.29
N ASP A 362 18.53 -5.41 13.94
CA ASP A 362 19.84 -4.77 14.02
C ASP A 362 19.90 -3.50 13.17
N GLY A 363 19.24 -3.53 12.00
CA GLY A 363 19.05 -2.37 11.14
C GLY A 363 18.27 -1.25 11.82
N VAL A 364 17.15 -1.56 12.48
CA VAL A 364 16.37 -0.60 13.26
C VAL A 364 17.21 -0.04 14.41
N HIS A 365 17.85 -0.90 15.21
CA HIS A 365 18.73 -0.49 16.31
C HIS A 365 19.84 0.46 15.82
N SER A 366 20.48 0.14 14.69
CA SER A 366 21.52 0.99 14.08
C SER A 366 20.98 2.35 13.62
N LEU A 367 19.75 2.39 13.10
CA LEU A 367 19.09 3.63 12.70
C LEU A 367 18.81 4.53 13.92
N VAL A 368 18.38 3.93 15.03
CA VAL A 368 18.16 4.66 16.29
C VAL A 368 19.44 5.38 16.72
N LEU A 369 20.55 4.65 16.78
CA LEU A 369 21.85 5.20 17.18
C LEU A 369 22.36 6.28 16.20
N GLN A 370 22.15 6.10 14.88
CA GLN A 370 22.53 7.08 13.87
C GLN A 370 21.79 8.42 13.99
N MET A 371 20.57 8.41 14.55
CA MET A 371 19.79 9.63 14.79
C MET A 371 20.18 10.36 16.08
N GLY A 372 21.25 9.91 16.76
CA GLY A 372 21.72 10.51 18.00
C GLY A 372 20.86 10.15 19.20
N PHE A 373 20.01 9.12 19.08
CA PHE A 373 19.33 8.54 20.23
C PHE A 373 20.31 7.68 21.02
N ASN A 374 20.62 8.12 22.23
CA ASN A 374 21.40 7.35 23.18
C ASN A 374 20.44 6.75 24.22
N PRO A 375 20.17 5.43 24.19
CA PRO A 375 19.31 4.80 25.20
C PRO A 375 19.85 4.99 26.63
N ASP A 376 21.15 5.21 26.79
CA ASP A 376 21.78 5.44 28.09
C ASP A 376 21.67 6.89 28.59
N ASP A 377 21.21 7.85 27.77
CA ASP A 377 21.10 9.28 28.12
C ASP A 377 19.78 9.92 27.66
N ILE A 378 18.67 9.28 28.02
CA ILE A 378 17.31 9.79 27.74
C ILE A 378 17.12 11.20 28.34
N HIS A 379 17.62 11.45 29.55
CA HIS A 379 17.43 12.73 30.24
C HIS A 379 18.17 13.88 29.55
N GLY A 380 19.38 13.65 29.05
CA GLY A 380 20.13 14.62 28.26
C GLY A 380 19.40 15.00 26.98
N MET A 381 18.87 14.01 26.25
CA MET A 381 18.09 14.23 25.03
C MET A 381 16.84 15.08 25.28
N GLN A 382 16.07 14.77 26.33
CA GLN A 382 14.89 15.53 26.71
C GLN A 382 15.24 16.99 27.06
N THR A 383 16.31 17.19 27.81
CA THR A 383 16.75 18.51 28.25
C THR A 383 17.17 19.39 27.07
N VAL A 384 17.80 18.82 26.04
CA VAL A 384 18.17 19.54 24.81
C VAL A 384 16.92 19.85 23.98
N ALA A 385 16.04 18.86 23.77
CA ALA A 385 14.82 19.05 23.00
C ALA A 385 13.87 20.10 23.62
N GLN A 386 13.73 20.12 24.95
CA GLN A 386 12.90 21.12 25.64
C GLN A 386 13.38 22.57 25.48
N LYS A 387 14.64 22.78 25.11
CA LYS A 387 15.22 24.12 24.93
C LYS A 387 15.02 24.67 23.51
N ASP A 388 14.68 23.82 22.55
CA ASP A 388 14.48 24.20 21.15
C ASP A 388 13.21 23.52 20.60
N PRO A 389 12.12 24.30 20.38
CA PRO A 389 10.88 23.78 19.83
C PRO A 389 11.02 23.05 18.48
N SER A 390 12.00 23.43 17.66
CA SER A 390 12.24 22.78 16.36
C SER A 390 12.82 21.38 16.57
N LEU A 391 13.83 21.26 17.43
CA LEU A 391 14.43 19.96 17.78
C LEU A 391 13.42 19.06 18.51
N GLN A 392 12.54 19.64 19.32
CA GLN A 392 11.46 18.89 19.98
C GLN A 392 10.51 18.26 18.96
N LEU A 393 10.08 19.02 17.96
CA LEU A 393 9.19 18.53 16.91
C LEU A 393 9.85 17.44 16.07
N GLU A 394 11.12 17.63 15.70
CA GLU A 394 11.90 16.65 14.95
C GLU A 394 12.05 15.34 15.74
N LEU A 395 12.46 15.42 17.02
CA LEU A 395 12.57 14.26 17.90
C LEU A 395 11.24 13.51 18.01
N GLN A 396 10.13 14.21 18.25
CA GLN A 396 8.81 13.58 18.35
C GLN A 396 8.42 12.89 17.02
N THR A 397 8.77 13.50 15.89
CA THR A 397 8.50 12.91 14.57
C THR A 397 9.31 11.64 14.35
N ILE A 398 10.58 11.63 14.75
CA ILE A 398 11.45 10.44 14.74
C ILE A 398 10.85 9.33 15.61
N LEU A 399 10.47 9.63 16.86
CA LEU A 399 9.95 8.63 17.79
C LEU A 399 8.67 7.98 17.29
N HIS A 400 7.72 8.78 16.79
CA HIS A 400 6.51 8.23 16.18
C HIS A 400 6.79 7.40 14.92
N GLU A 401 7.82 7.74 14.13
CA GLU A 401 8.19 6.96 12.95
C GLU A 401 8.87 5.65 13.32
N MET A 402 9.64 5.65 14.40
CA MET A 402 10.20 4.44 14.99
C MET A 402 9.10 3.53 15.52
N GLU A 403 8.11 4.04 16.25
CA GLU A 403 6.93 3.26 16.67
C GLU A 403 6.21 2.64 15.47
N TRP A 404 6.09 3.37 14.37
CA TRP A 404 5.52 2.83 13.13
C TRP A 404 6.36 1.69 12.55
N ILE A 405 7.69 1.85 12.49
CA ILE A 405 8.62 0.82 12.03
C ILE A 405 8.56 -0.43 12.93
N LEU A 406 8.45 -0.27 14.24
CA LEU A 406 8.32 -1.37 15.20
C LEU A 406 6.99 -2.12 15.03
N ASN A 407 5.89 -1.39 14.83
CA ASN A 407 4.59 -1.98 14.50
C ASN A 407 4.62 -2.74 13.16
N GLU A 408 5.29 -2.20 12.15
CA GLU A 408 5.49 -2.89 10.87
C GLU A 408 6.33 -4.16 11.02
N MET A 409 7.34 -4.13 11.91
CA MET A 409 8.12 -5.31 12.25
C MET A 409 7.27 -6.37 12.95
N ALA A 410 6.36 -5.99 13.84
CA ALA A 410 5.38 -6.92 14.42
C ALA A 410 4.50 -7.55 13.34
N ASN A 411 3.97 -6.73 12.41
CA ASN A 411 3.18 -7.21 11.27
C ASN A 411 3.99 -8.19 10.39
N GLU A 412 5.29 -7.92 10.22
CA GLU A 412 6.20 -8.78 9.47
C GLU A 412 6.48 -10.10 10.18
N ILE A 413 6.74 -10.09 11.49
CA ILE A 413 6.95 -11.29 12.30
C ILE A 413 5.72 -12.19 12.23
N GLU A 414 4.52 -11.64 12.44
CA GLU A 414 3.28 -12.42 12.37
C GLU A 414 3.06 -13.01 10.97
N ARG A 415 3.39 -12.25 9.91
CA ARG A 415 3.32 -12.74 8.53
C ARG A 415 4.31 -13.88 8.26
N ARG A 416 5.50 -13.84 8.87
CA ARG A 416 6.57 -14.82 8.68
C ARG A 416 6.55 -15.97 9.70
N SER A 417 5.81 -15.84 10.80
CA SER A 417 5.59 -16.90 11.80
C SER A 417 5.30 -18.29 11.21
N PRO A 418 4.50 -18.42 10.14
CA PRO A 418 4.27 -19.68 9.43
C PRO A 418 5.50 -20.37 8.84
N LEU A 419 6.56 -19.60 8.60
CA LEU A 419 7.81 -19.98 7.94
C LEU A 419 8.95 -20.18 8.96
N LEU A 420 8.68 -20.00 10.25
CA LEU A 420 9.65 -20.05 11.34
C LEU A 420 9.55 -21.40 12.07
N ASP A 421 9.96 -22.48 11.39
CA ASP A 421 9.93 -23.84 11.93
C ASP A 421 10.88 -23.98 13.13
N GLY A 422 10.37 -24.52 14.25
CA GLY A 422 11.17 -24.95 15.40
C GLY A 422 11.28 -23.96 16.56
N ILE A 423 10.63 -22.78 16.48
CA ILE A 423 10.62 -21.79 17.58
C ILE A 423 9.26 -21.83 18.28
N PRO A 424 9.23 -21.89 19.63
CA PRO A 424 7.98 -21.87 20.38
C PRO A 424 7.14 -20.62 20.09
N GLN A 425 5.86 -20.81 19.77
CA GLN A 425 4.93 -19.72 19.40
C GLN A 425 4.84 -18.63 20.47
N ASN A 426 4.90 -19.00 21.76
CA ASN A 426 4.84 -18.04 22.86
C ASN A 426 5.97 -17.01 22.83
N ILE A 427 7.17 -17.35 22.31
CA ILE A 427 8.27 -16.38 22.18
C ILE A 427 7.92 -15.31 21.14
N PHE A 428 7.26 -15.69 20.04
CA PHE A 428 6.80 -14.72 19.04
C PHE A 428 5.64 -13.89 19.55
N ASP A 429 4.70 -14.50 20.28
CA ASP A 429 3.56 -13.77 20.85
C ASP A 429 4.05 -12.71 21.86
N ASP A 430 5.01 -13.05 22.71
CA ASP A 430 5.64 -12.12 23.67
C ASP A 430 6.37 -10.97 22.93
N LEU A 431 7.14 -11.28 21.89
CA LEU A 431 7.85 -10.28 21.08
C LEU A 431 6.89 -9.35 20.34
N VAL A 432 5.87 -9.92 19.69
CA VAL A 432 4.84 -9.16 18.98
C VAL A 432 4.09 -8.27 19.96
N GLN A 433 3.77 -8.76 21.16
CA GLN A 433 3.16 -7.94 22.20
C GLN A 433 4.04 -6.75 22.55
N GLN A 434 5.33 -6.95 22.83
CA GLN A 434 6.26 -5.87 23.14
C GLN A 434 6.38 -4.84 22.00
N LEU A 435 6.49 -5.30 20.76
CA LEU A 435 6.55 -4.41 19.58
C LEU A 435 5.25 -3.62 19.33
N ARG A 436 4.11 -4.18 19.77
CA ARG A 436 2.78 -3.59 19.64
C ARG A 436 2.36 -2.78 20.86
N GLU A 437 3.16 -2.74 21.93
CA GLU A 437 2.91 -1.89 23.09
C GLU A 437 3.03 -0.42 22.68
N THR A 438 2.01 0.08 22.00
CA THR A 438 1.87 1.51 21.73
C THR A 438 1.68 2.20 23.06
N LEU A 439 2.48 3.23 23.32
CA LEU A 439 2.19 4.21 24.35
C LEU A 439 0.96 5.00 23.92
N THR A 440 -0.22 4.41 24.16
CA THR A 440 -1.46 5.18 24.06
C THR A 440 -1.45 6.26 25.14
N PRO A 441 -1.79 7.52 24.80
CA PRO A 441 -2.14 8.52 25.81
C PRO A 441 -3.38 8.11 26.61
#